data_AF-A0A837P329-F1
#
_entry.id   AF-A0A837P329-F1
#
_cell.length_a   1.000
_cell.length_b   1.000
_cell.length_c   1.000
_cell.angle_alpha   90.00
_cell.angle_beta   90.00
_cell.angle_gamma   90.00
#
_symmetry.space_group_name_H-M   'P 1'
#
loop_
_entity.id
_entity.type
_entity.pdbx_description
1 polymer ?
#
loop_
_entity_poly.entity_id
_entity_poly.type
_entity_poly.pdbx_seq_one_letter_code
_entity_poly.pdbx_strand_id
1 'polypeptide(L)'
;MIGLAGVGGEFLNTWLLLSLVLLIAALFKSSGAAVAVGIIGYFVLGMVNIPMIALIRKYTWLKWNPLNMFNFSAQLGLPTLSKITKLTDVQLFWGNLAYIILFLVLGLLFFRRREV
;
A
#
# COMPACT_ATOMS: atom_id res chain seq x y z
N MET A 1 13.80 4.23 -18.96
CA MET A 1 14.74 3.37 -18.21
C MET A 1 14.48 3.61 -16.74
N ILE A 2 14.03 2.60 -15.99
CA ILE A 2 13.70 2.75 -14.56
C ILE A 2 15.06 2.77 -13.82
N GLY A 3 15.45 3.90 -13.24
CA GLY A 3 16.68 3.99 -12.45
C GLY A 3 16.58 3.19 -11.14
N LEU A 4 17.69 3.06 -10.41
CA LEU A 4 17.75 2.34 -9.12
C LEU A 4 16.66 2.77 -8.13
N ALA A 5 16.32 4.06 -8.11
CA ALA A 5 15.25 4.59 -7.27
C ALA A 5 13.87 3.98 -7.63
N GLY A 6 13.56 3.84 -8.93
CA GLY A 6 12.28 3.26 -9.35
C GLY A 6 12.15 1.78 -9.00
N VAL A 7 13.24 1.01 -9.12
CA VAL A 7 13.28 -0.40 -8.66
C VAL A 7 13.04 -0.49 -7.15
N GLY A 8 13.67 0.38 -6.37
CA GLY A 8 13.43 0.45 -4.91
C GLY A 8 11.98 0.85 -4.58
N GLY A 9 11.38 1.73 -5.37
CA GLY A 9 9.98 2.12 -5.23
C GLY A 9 9.01 0.97 -5.52
N GLU A 10 9.24 0.21 -6.59
CA GLU A 10 8.44 -0.97 -6.93
C GLU A 10 8.54 -2.03 -5.83
N PHE A 11 9.76 -2.28 -5.35
CA PHE A 11 9.98 -3.22 -4.25
C PHE A 11 9.17 -2.84 -3.00
N LEU A 12 9.19 -1.58 -2.58
CA LEU A 12 8.40 -1.13 -1.42
C LEU A 12 6.89 -1.28 -1.65
N ASN A 13 6.39 -0.93 -2.83
CA ASN A 13 4.98 -1.11 -3.18
C ASN A 13 4.58 -2.59 -3.12
N THR A 14 5.39 -3.49 -3.68
CA THR A 14 5.12 -4.93 -3.63
C THR A 14 5.18 -5.44 -2.19
N TRP A 15 6.13 -4.98 -1.38
CA TRP A 15 6.21 -5.38 0.02
C TRP A 15 4.98 -4.92 0.82
N LEU A 16 4.51 -3.69 0.58
CA LEU A 16 3.25 -3.21 1.15
C LEU A 16 2.07 -4.10 0.73
N LEU A 17 1.94 -4.45 -0.55
CA LEU A 17 0.90 -5.35 -1.03
C LEU A 17 0.96 -6.71 -0.32
N LEU A 18 2.16 -7.31 -0.21
CA LEU A 18 2.33 -8.60 0.45
C LEU A 18 1.95 -8.54 1.92
N SER A 19 2.35 -7.49 2.64
CA SER A 19 1.97 -7.32 4.06
C SER A 19 0.46 -7.21 4.25
N LEU A 20 -0.24 -6.53 3.33
CA LEU A 20 -1.70 -6.47 3.31
C LEU A 20 -2.33 -7.83 3.01
N VAL A 21 -1.83 -8.55 2.01
CA VAL A 21 -2.31 -9.90 1.66
C VAL A 21 -2.12 -10.86 2.83
N LEU A 22 -1.00 -10.79 3.53
CA LEU A 22 -0.73 -11.59 4.74
C LEU A 22 -1.71 -11.27 5.87
N LEU A 23 -1.96 -9.99 6.15
CA LEU A 23 -2.98 -9.58 7.12
C LEU A 23 -4.35 -10.16 6.76
N ILE A 24 -4.73 -10.08 5.48
CA ILE A 24 -6.01 -10.58 4.98
C ILE A 24 -6.08 -12.12 5.08
N ALA A 25 -5.00 -12.84 4.77
CA ALA A 25 -4.91 -14.28 5.02
C ALA A 25 -5.13 -14.62 6.51
N ALA A 26 -4.49 -13.84 7.38
CA ALA A 26 -4.62 -13.95 8.83
C ALA A 26 -6.00 -13.50 9.36
N LEU A 27 -6.84 -12.88 8.54
CA LEU A 27 -8.24 -12.58 8.87
C LEU A 27 -9.19 -13.67 8.34
N PHE A 28 -9.09 -14.03 7.06
CA PHE A 28 -10.09 -14.88 6.38
C PHE A 28 -9.92 -16.40 6.56
N LYS A 29 -8.84 -16.86 7.19
CA LYS A 29 -8.58 -18.31 7.46
C LYS A 29 -8.52 -19.18 6.18
N SER A 30 -8.49 -18.58 5.00
CA SER A 30 -8.45 -19.28 3.71
C SER A 30 -7.34 -18.70 2.84
N SER A 31 -6.42 -19.57 2.41
CA SER A 31 -5.38 -19.23 1.45
C SER A 31 -5.97 -18.78 0.11
N GLY A 32 -7.10 -19.36 -0.30
CA GLY A 32 -7.82 -18.96 -1.51
C GLY A 32 -8.35 -17.53 -1.45
N ALA A 33 -8.88 -17.10 -0.30
CA ALA A 33 -9.32 -15.72 -0.09
C ALA A 33 -8.15 -14.73 -0.14
N ALA A 34 -6.99 -15.09 0.42
CA ALA A 34 -5.79 -14.25 0.38
C ALA A 34 -5.26 -14.06 -1.05
N VAL A 35 -5.17 -15.15 -1.82
CA VAL A 35 -4.72 -15.13 -3.22
C VAL A 35 -5.68 -14.29 -4.07
N ALA A 36 -6.99 -14.49 -3.92
CA ALA A 36 -7.99 -13.70 -4.64
C ALA A 36 -7.86 -12.21 -4.30
N VAL A 37 -7.67 -11.85 -3.03
CA VAL A 37 -7.49 -10.44 -2.63
C VAL A 37 -6.17 -9.86 -3.10
N GLY A 38 -5.08 -10.64 -3.18
CA GLY A 38 -3.83 -10.16 -3.76
C GLY A 38 -3.98 -9.82 -5.25
N ILE A 39 -4.62 -10.71 -6.02
CA ILE A 39 -4.86 -10.51 -7.45
C ILE A 39 -5.83 -9.34 -7.67
N ILE A 40 -7.01 -9.39 -7.04
CA ILE A 40 -8.03 -8.35 -7.14
C ILE A 40 -7.47 -7.02 -6.63
N GLY A 41 -6.75 -7.03 -5.51
CA GLY A 41 -6.14 -5.86 -4.91
C GLY A 41 -5.20 -5.15 -5.88
N TYR A 42 -4.34 -5.88 -6.58
CA TYR A 42 -3.45 -5.29 -7.58
C TYR A 42 -4.22 -4.55 -8.70
N PHE A 43 -5.28 -5.16 -9.24
CA PHE A 43 -6.12 -4.52 -10.25
C PHE A 43 -6.92 -3.33 -9.71
N VAL A 44 -7.50 -3.48 -8.51
CA VAL A 44 -8.31 -2.46 -7.84
C VAL A 44 -7.47 -1.22 -7.50
N LEU A 45 -6.20 -1.38 -7.12
CA LEU A 45 -5.30 -0.26 -6.83
C LEU A 45 -5.17 0.72 -8.01
N GLY A 46 -5.15 0.21 -9.25
CA GLY A 46 -5.14 1.05 -10.44
C GLY A 46 -6.44 1.84 -10.66
N MET A 47 -7.59 1.26 -10.32
CA MET A 47 -8.92 1.86 -10.53
C MET A 47 -9.32 2.85 -9.43
N VAL A 48 -8.86 2.63 -8.19
CA VAL A 48 -9.28 3.40 -7.01
C VAL A 48 -8.53 4.74 -6.88
N ASN A 49 -7.49 4.97 -7.69
CA ASN A 49 -6.66 6.16 -7.60
C ASN A 49 -7.47 7.45 -7.88
N ILE A 50 -8.35 7.45 -8.89
CA ILE A 50 -9.20 8.63 -9.23
C ILE A 50 -10.15 9.04 -8.09
N PRO A 51 -11.01 8.14 -7.55
CA PRO A 51 -11.88 8.52 -6.43
C PRO A 51 -11.10 8.86 -5.16
N MET A 52 -9.95 8.21 -4.93
CA MET A 52 -9.07 8.54 -3.81
C MET A 52 -8.55 9.98 -3.89
N ILE A 53 -8.16 10.46 -5.08
CA ILE A 53 -7.70 11.84 -5.26
C ILE A 53 -8.80 12.85 -4.93
N ALA A 54 -10.04 12.58 -5.34
CA ALA A 54 -11.18 13.43 -5.01
C ALA A 54 -11.41 13.49 -3.48
N LEU A 55 -11.29 12.36 -2.80
CA LEU A 55 -11.40 12.28 -1.35
C LEU A 55 -10.26 13.03 -0.62
N ILE A 56 -9.02 12.91 -1.09
CA ILE A 56 -7.86 13.64 -0.52
C ILE A 56 -8.05 15.15 -0.67
N ARG A 57 -8.63 15.63 -1.78
CA ARG A 57 -8.94 17.06 -1.96
C ARG A 57 -9.96 17.56 -0.94
N LYS A 58 -10.97 16.76 -0.61
CA LYS A 58 -12.01 17.11 0.36
C LYS A 58 -11.52 16.99 1.80
N TYR A 59 -10.75 15.95 2.10
CA TYR A 59 -10.22 15.65 3.43
C TYR A 59 -8.71 15.44 3.33
N THR A 60 -7.95 16.49 3.59
CA THR A 60 -6.49 16.51 3.38
C THR A 60 -5.74 15.48 4.23
N TRP A 61 -6.29 15.06 5.37
CA TRP A 61 -5.70 14.02 6.22
C TRP A 61 -5.75 12.63 5.57
N LEU A 62 -6.70 12.37 4.65
CA LEU A 62 -6.80 11.11 3.92
C LEU A 62 -5.61 10.84 3.01
N LYS A 63 -4.74 11.83 2.77
CA LYS A 63 -3.49 11.61 2.01
C LYS A 63 -2.60 10.53 2.63
N TRP A 64 -2.71 10.29 3.93
CA TRP A 64 -1.94 9.24 4.61
C TRP A 64 -2.51 7.84 4.43
N ASN A 65 -3.60 7.65 3.69
CA ASN A 65 -4.19 6.32 3.51
C ASN A 65 -3.21 5.35 2.78
N PRO A 66 -3.29 4.03 3.04
CA PRO A 66 -2.38 3.03 2.46
C PRO A 66 -2.50 2.90 0.94
N LEU A 67 -3.66 3.21 0.35
CA LEU A 67 -3.82 3.21 -1.12
C LEU A 67 -2.96 4.31 -1.76
N ASN A 68 -2.82 5.47 -1.11
CA ASN A 68 -1.98 6.55 -1.61
C ASN A 68 -0.49 6.21 -1.53
N MET A 69 -0.09 5.32 -0.60
CA MET A 69 1.30 4.87 -0.47
C MET A 69 1.77 4.05 -1.67
N PHE A 70 0.87 3.36 -2.38
CA PHE A 70 1.17 2.66 -3.63
C PHE A 70 1.58 3.60 -4.78
N ASN A 71 1.38 4.92 -4.65
CA ASN A 71 1.86 5.87 -5.64
C ASN A 71 3.38 6.14 -5.54
N PHE A 72 4.09 5.57 -4.57
CA PHE A 72 5.52 5.88 -4.35
C PHE A 72 6.38 5.60 -5.58
N SER A 73 6.34 4.38 -6.13
CA SER A 73 7.10 4.05 -7.35
C SER A 73 6.77 4.98 -8.52
N ALA A 74 5.47 5.22 -8.76
CA ALA A 74 5.02 6.10 -9.82
C ALA A 74 5.53 7.54 -9.62
N GLN A 75 5.53 8.04 -8.38
CA GLN A 75 5.98 9.39 -8.05
C GLN A 75 7.50 9.57 -8.22
N LEU A 76 8.30 8.54 -7.96
CA LEU A 76 9.73 8.56 -8.27
C LEU A 76 10.00 8.67 -9.78
N GLY A 77 9.14 8.06 -10.61
CA GLY A 77 9.20 8.19 -12.07
C GLY A 77 8.62 9.52 -12.58
N LEU A 78 7.63 10.08 -11.88
CA LEU A 78 6.93 11.31 -12.25
C LEU A 78 6.71 12.21 -11.03
N PRO A 79 7.67 13.12 -10.72
CA PRO A 79 7.62 13.94 -9.50
C PRO A 79 6.41 14.87 -9.39
N THR A 80 5.72 15.18 -10.50
CA THR A 80 4.49 15.98 -10.48
C THR A 80 3.33 15.28 -9.76
N LEU A 81 3.41 13.96 -9.57
CA LEU A 81 2.45 13.19 -8.77
C LEU A 81 2.41 13.62 -7.29
N SER A 82 3.47 14.24 -6.76
CA SER A 82 3.48 14.83 -5.41
C SER A 82 2.35 15.83 -5.17
N LYS A 83 1.91 16.54 -6.22
CA LYS A 83 0.78 17.49 -6.15
C LYS A 83 -0.57 16.79 -6.02
N ILE A 84 -0.65 15.55 -6.49
CA ILE A 84 -1.83 14.68 -6.48
C ILE A 84 -1.87 13.90 -5.17
N THR A 85 -0.78 13.22 -4.80
CA THR A 85 -0.66 12.45 -3.55
C THR A 85 -0.65 13.35 -2.32
N LYS A 86 -0.30 14.64 -2.47
CA LYS A 86 -0.12 15.62 -1.38
C LYS A 86 0.97 15.22 -0.37
N LEU A 87 1.87 14.34 -0.79
CA LEU A 87 2.97 13.82 0.00
C LEU A 87 4.28 13.94 -0.78
N THR A 88 5.35 14.23 -0.05
CA THR A 88 6.72 14.18 -0.59
C THR A 88 7.18 12.74 -0.73
N ASP A 89 8.22 12.50 -1.53
CA ASP A 89 8.80 11.16 -1.72
C ASP A 89 9.27 10.57 -0.38
N VAL A 90 9.89 11.39 0.47
CA VAL A 90 10.33 10.99 1.81
C VAL A 90 9.15 10.60 2.71
N GLN A 91 8.03 11.33 2.63
CA GLN A 91 6.82 10.99 3.39
C GLN A 91 6.18 9.70 2.89
N LEU A 92 6.16 9.45 1.58
CA LEU A 92 5.66 8.20 1.01
C LEU A 92 6.56 7.01 1.37
N PHE A 93 7.87 7.20 1.41
CA PHE A 93 8.83 6.18 1.83
C PHE A 93 8.57 5.74 3.28
N TRP A 94 8.56 6.71 4.22
CA TRP A 94 8.29 6.41 5.63
C TRP A 94 6.86 5.93 5.88
N GLY A 95 5.90 6.45 5.12
CA GLY A 95 4.51 5.97 5.15
C GLY A 95 4.40 4.50 4.74
N ASN A 96 5.06 4.09 3.65
CA ASN A 96 5.13 2.69 3.23
C ASN A 96 5.69 1.79 4.35
N LEU A 97 6.85 2.16 4.93
CA LEU A 97 7.46 1.40 6.02
C LEU A 97 6.53 1.29 7.24
N ALA A 98 5.89 2.39 7.63
CA ALA A 98 4.96 2.40 8.75
C ALA A 98 3.77 1.45 8.52
N TYR A 99 3.17 1.48 7.32
CA TYR A 99 2.06 0.58 6.99
C TYR A 99 2.48 -0.88 6.86
N ILE A 100 3.67 -1.17 6.30
CA ILE A 100 4.23 -2.52 6.25
C ILE A 100 4.35 -3.09 7.66
N ILE A 101 4.99 -2.35 8.57
CA ILE A 101 5.16 -2.77 9.97
C ILE A 101 3.79 -2.99 10.62
N LEU A 102 2.87 -2.04 10.45
CA LEU A 102 1.52 -2.14 11.00
C LEU A 102 0.79 -3.40 10.51
N PHE A 103 0.77 -3.66 9.20
CA PHE A 103 0.08 -4.82 8.64
C PHE A 103 0.72 -6.14 9.06
N LEU A 104 2.06 -6.21 9.14
CA LEU A 104 2.75 -7.39 9.63
C LEU A 104 2.48 -7.65 11.12
N VAL A 105 2.53 -6.62 11.97
CA VAL A 105 2.23 -6.74 13.40
C VAL A 105 0.79 -7.18 13.61
N LEU A 106 -0.17 -6.54 12.94
CA LEU A 106 -1.57 -6.95 13.01
C LEU A 106 -1.77 -8.38 12.51
N GLY A 107 -1.16 -8.73 11.38
CA GLY A 107 -1.22 -10.08 10.81
C GLY A 107 -0.69 -11.12 11.80
N LEU A 108 0.44 -10.85 12.45
CA LEU A 108 1.03 -11.71 13.46
C LEU A 108 0.13 -11.84 14.70
N LEU A 109 -0.48 -10.75 15.17
CA LEU A 109 -1.41 -10.78 16.30
C LEU A 109 -2.64 -11.65 16.01
N PHE A 110 -3.22 -11.52 14.81
CA PHE A 110 -4.34 -12.37 14.37
C PHE A 110 -3.93 -13.83 14.19
N PHE A 111 -2.70 -14.09 13.76
CA PHE A 111 -2.16 -15.44 13.65
C PHE A 111 -1.98 -16.09 15.03
N ARG A 112 -1.34 -15.38 15.98
CA ARG A 112 -1.10 -15.87 17.34
C ARG A 112 -2.38 -16.18 18.11
N ARG A 113 -3.43 -15.39 17.95
CA ARG A 113 -4.76 -15.66 18.55
C ARG A 113 -5.43 -16.93 18.03
N ARG A 114 -4.87 -17.61 17.02
CA ARG A 114 -5.37 -18.89 16.52
C ARG A 114 -4.60 -20.10 17.06
N GLU A 115 -3.40 -19.90 17.56
CA GLU A 115 -2.56 -20.97 18.13
C GLU A 115 -2.84 -21.24 19.63
N VAL A 116 -3.84 -20.55 20.19
CA VAL A 116 -4.35 -20.75 21.55
C VAL A 116 -5.79 -21.23 21.47
#